data_AF-A0A382UHN2-F1
#
_entry.id   AF-A0A382UHN2-F1
#
_cell.length_a   1.000
_cell.length_b   1.000
_cell.length_c   1.000
_cell.angle_alpha   90.00
_cell.angle_beta   90.00
_cell.angle_gamma   90.00
#
_symmetry.space_group_name_H-M   'P 1'
#
loop_
_entity.id
_entity.type
_entity.pdbx_description
1 polymer ?
#
loop_
_entity_poly.entity_id
_entity_poly.type
_entity_poly.pdbx_seq_one_letter_code
_entity_poly.pdbx_strand_id
1 'polypeptide(L)'
;MMNNSEVITMPTISVSQEVYDRLKEKSRSWEDTPNKIIRRLLEKSTSEENSHEAGSFGKQSQPEEVPDQLEKSEDVLADDSPEVQTSKFMGKTIKPSTHRSIHSRPSHNLRNRTSPDYIIQKIVMLVLGEEEAGDISPEKVVSETKKIMKFNNLLTPEDLDTVPSGKTRLESKIQRLQKRLTVEGLLEHAEGYWKLTEEGKKECEEDQKNTRLPTTQDKNTSGLDTPKE
;
A
#
# COMPACT_ATOMS: atom_id res chain seq x y z
N MET A 1 3.46 1.23 52.13
CA MET A 1 2.53 0.96 51.02
C MET A 1 3.33 0.24 49.96
N MET A 2 3.06 -1.05 49.75
CA MET A 2 3.82 -1.90 48.82
C MET A 2 3.09 -1.92 47.48
N ASN A 3 3.79 -1.55 46.42
CA ASN A 3 3.25 -1.52 45.06
C ASN A 3 3.17 -2.95 44.53
N ASN A 4 1.95 -3.47 44.40
CA ASN A 4 1.69 -4.73 43.70
C ASN A 4 1.81 -4.47 42.20
N SER A 5 2.98 -4.77 41.63
CA SER A 5 3.15 -4.83 40.18
C SER A 5 2.42 -6.06 39.65
N GLU A 6 1.25 -5.86 39.03
CA GLU A 6 0.54 -6.90 38.29
C GLU A 6 1.41 -7.39 37.13
N VAL A 7 1.90 -8.62 37.25
CA VAL A 7 2.57 -9.33 36.17
C VAL A 7 1.49 -9.77 35.19
N ILE A 8 1.35 -9.03 34.09
CA ILE A 8 0.50 -9.41 32.95
C ILE A 8 1.14 -10.65 32.31
N THR A 9 0.67 -11.82 32.72
CA THR A 9 1.04 -13.10 32.10
C THR A 9 0.22 -13.27 30.83
N MET A 10 0.88 -13.20 29.68
CA MET A 10 0.24 -13.58 28.42
C MET A 10 -0.03 -15.09 28.43
N PRO A 11 -1.26 -15.54 28.17
CA PRO A 11 -1.57 -16.96 28.17
C PRO A 11 -0.81 -17.65 27.03
N THR A 12 0.12 -18.53 27.38
CA THR A 12 0.82 -19.38 26.43
C THR A 12 -0.05 -20.59 26.13
N ILE A 13 -0.72 -20.57 24.97
CA ILE A 13 -1.49 -21.73 24.50
C ILE A 13 -0.50 -22.69 23.83
N SER A 14 -0.26 -23.85 24.44
CA SER A 14 0.51 -24.93 23.82
C SER A 14 -0.41 -25.77 22.93
N VAL A 15 -0.03 -25.91 21.66
CA VAL A 15 -0.75 -26.74 20.68
C VAL A 15 0.09 -28.00 20.42
N SER A 16 -0.54 -29.17 20.47
CA SER A 16 0.15 -30.43 20.17
C SER A 16 0.49 -30.53 18.68
N GLN A 17 1.57 -31.25 18.37
CA GLN A 17 2.04 -31.44 16.99
C GLN A 17 0.96 -32.02 16.07
N GLU A 18 0.16 -32.96 16.57
CA GLU A 18 -0.96 -33.55 15.82
C GLU A 18 -2.03 -32.51 15.43
N VAL A 19 -2.34 -31.58 16.35
CA VAL A 19 -3.32 -30.51 16.08
C VAL A 19 -2.76 -29.53 15.04
N TYR A 20 -1.47 -29.23 15.11
CA TYR A 20 -0.79 -28.40 14.12
C TYR A 20 -0.82 -29.04 12.72
N ASP A 21 -0.53 -30.34 12.63
CA ASP A 21 -0.50 -31.06 11.34
C ASP A 21 -1.90 -31.17 10.72
N ARG A 22 -2.94 -31.42 11.52
CA ARG A 22 -4.35 -31.38 11.05
C ARG A 22 -4.79 -29.99 10.60
N LEU A 23 -4.35 -28.92 11.27
CA LEU A 23 -4.64 -27.54 10.87
C LEU A 23 -3.94 -27.20 9.54
N LYS A 24 -2.68 -27.62 9.40
CA LYS A 24 -1.88 -27.45 8.19
C LYS A 24 -2.44 -28.21 6.99
N GLU A 25 -2.97 -29.42 7.20
CA GLU A 25 -3.62 -30.22 6.16
C GLU A 25 -4.96 -29.61 5.70
N LYS A 26 -5.70 -28.98 6.63
CA LYS A 26 -6.98 -28.31 6.35
C LYS A 26 -6.82 -26.90 5.77
N SER A 27 -5.66 -26.29 5.93
CA SER A 27 -5.34 -25.01 5.30
C SER A 27 -5.07 -25.24 3.81
N ARG A 28 -6.07 -24.98 2.96
CA ARG A 28 -5.81 -24.69 1.54
C ARG A 28 -5.03 -23.37 1.48
N SER A 29 -4.18 -23.25 0.45
CA SER A 29 -3.28 -22.13 0.15
C SER A 29 -3.85 -20.76 0.51
N TRP A 30 -2.95 -19.82 0.80
CA TRP A 30 -3.12 -18.42 1.25
C TRP A 30 -4.08 -17.48 0.46
N GLU A 31 -5.12 -17.99 -0.19
CA GLU A 31 -6.15 -17.23 -0.92
C GLU A 31 -7.44 -16.99 -0.10
N ASP A 32 -7.51 -17.53 1.11
CA ASP A 32 -8.59 -17.31 2.05
C ASP A 32 -8.21 -16.27 3.10
N THR A 33 -8.71 -15.05 2.94
CA THR A 33 -8.73 -14.05 4.01
C THR A 33 -9.53 -14.61 5.21
N PRO A 34 -9.27 -14.16 6.45
CA PRO A 34 -10.02 -14.61 7.63
C PRO A 34 -11.55 -14.54 7.43
N ASN A 35 -12.02 -13.53 6.69
CA ASN A 35 -13.43 -13.39 6.33
C ASN A 35 -13.95 -14.49 5.39
N LYS A 36 -13.16 -14.95 4.41
CA LYS A 36 -13.54 -16.10 3.56
C LYS A 36 -13.64 -17.39 4.37
N ILE A 37 -12.75 -17.59 5.35
CA ILE A 37 -12.77 -18.76 6.24
C ILE A 37 -14.05 -18.74 7.10
N ILE A 38 -14.36 -17.60 7.71
CA ILE A 38 -15.58 -17.41 8.52
C ILE A 38 -16.83 -17.64 7.67
N ARG A 39 -16.88 -17.08 6.46
CA ARG A 39 -18.01 -17.24 5.54
C ARG A 39 -18.24 -18.70 5.16
N ARG A 40 -17.16 -19.42 4.83
CA ARG A 40 -17.23 -20.86 4.51
C ARG A 40 -17.66 -21.71 5.70
N LEU A 41 -17.22 -21.38 6.92
CA LEU A 41 -17.65 -22.08 8.13
C LEU A 41 -19.14 -21.87 8.40
N LEU A 42 -19.65 -20.64 8.21
CA LEU A 42 -21.07 -20.30 8.37
C LEU A 42 -21.97 -20.89 7.27
N GLU A 43 -21.49 -20.92 6.02
CA GLU A 43 -22.18 -21.56 4.90
C GLU A 43 -22.27 -23.08 5.11
N LYS A 44 -21.22 -23.71 5.65
CA LYS A 44 -21.21 -25.16 5.88
C LYS A 44 -22.14 -25.60 7.00
N SER A 45 -22.37 -24.76 8.01
CA SER A 45 -23.37 -25.03 9.07
C SER A 45 -24.82 -24.83 8.61
N THR A 46 -25.06 -24.10 7.51
CA THR A 46 -26.43 -23.85 6.99
C THR A 46 -26.81 -24.81 5.86
N SER A 47 -25.83 -25.41 5.18
CA SER A 47 -26.07 -26.37 4.08
C SER A 47 -26.38 -27.80 4.52
N GLU A 48 -26.17 -28.19 5.78
CA GLU A 48 -26.56 -29.52 6.28
C GLU A 48 -28.06 -29.61 6.66
N GLU A 49 -28.80 -28.50 6.65
CA GLU A 49 -30.25 -28.49 6.96
C GLU A 49 -31.17 -28.36 5.74
N ASN A 50 -30.65 -28.08 4.53
CA ASN A 50 -31.50 -27.76 3.36
C ASN A 50 -31.34 -28.72 2.16
N SER A 51 -31.08 -30.00 2.41
CA SER A 51 -31.19 -31.04 1.38
C SER A 51 -32.51 -31.81 1.50
N HIS A 52 -33.64 -31.11 1.39
CA HIS A 52 -34.92 -31.69 0.97
C HIS A 52 -35.77 -30.61 0.26
N GLU A 53 -36.27 -30.96 -0.94
CA GLU A 53 -37.20 -30.23 -1.82
C GLU A 53 -36.57 -29.15 -2.72
N ALA A 54 -36.27 -29.38 -4.01
CA ALA A 54 -37.10 -29.70 -5.18
C ALA A 54 -37.99 -28.54 -5.71
N GLY A 55 -37.76 -28.16 -6.97
CA GLY A 55 -38.65 -27.31 -7.80
C GLY A 55 -37.91 -26.14 -8.47
N SER A 56 -37.41 -26.25 -9.71
CA SER A 56 -38.12 -26.25 -11.00
C SER A 56 -38.59 -24.86 -11.47
N PHE A 57 -38.38 -24.59 -12.77
CA PHE A 57 -38.73 -23.40 -13.58
C PHE A 57 -37.75 -22.22 -13.51
N GLY A 58 -37.33 -21.56 -14.60
CA GLY A 58 -37.68 -21.66 -16.02
C GLY A 58 -36.94 -20.57 -16.82
N LYS A 59 -36.78 -20.86 -18.11
CA LYS A 59 -36.07 -20.17 -19.23
C LYS A 59 -36.35 -18.66 -19.47
N GLN A 60 -35.54 -18.12 -20.41
CA GLN A 60 -35.75 -17.00 -21.38
C GLN A 60 -35.18 -15.63 -20.97
N SER A 61 -34.57 -14.80 -21.82
CA SER A 61 -34.06 -14.81 -23.21
C SER A 61 -33.20 -13.53 -23.37
N GLN A 62 -32.19 -13.54 -24.26
CA GLN A 62 -31.53 -12.33 -24.79
C GLN A 62 -32.40 -11.67 -25.92
N PRO A 63 -31.88 -10.77 -26.79
CA PRO A 63 -31.54 -9.34 -26.59
C PRO A 63 -32.19 -8.42 -27.67
N GLU A 64 -32.32 -7.12 -27.42
CA GLU A 64 -32.70 -6.08 -28.42
C GLU A 64 -32.17 -4.74 -27.88
N GLU A 65 -31.76 -3.72 -28.62
CA GLU A 65 -31.31 -3.47 -29.98
C GLU A 65 -30.62 -2.09 -29.88
N VAL A 66 -29.64 -1.83 -30.74
CA VAL A 66 -28.96 -0.53 -30.97
C VAL A 66 -29.32 -0.14 -32.42
N PRO A 67 -29.15 1.09 -32.96
CA PRO A 67 -28.93 2.46 -32.45
C PRO A 67 -30.00 3.46 -32.97
N ASP A 68 -29.92 4.77 -32.67
CA ASP A 68 -29.81 5.81 -33.72
C ASP A 68 -29.73 7.27 -33.19
N GLN A 69 -28.72 7.99 -33.73
CA GLN A 69 -28.65 9.44 -34.06
C GLN A 69 -28.81 10.48 -32.91
N LEU A 70 -28.49 11.77 -33.02
CA LEU A 70 -28.20 12.71 -34.10
C LEU A 70 -27.68 14.02 -33.41
N GLU A 71 -26.85 14.80 -34.11
CA GLU A 71 -26.61 16.28 -33.99
C GLU A 71 -25.87 16.83 -32.74
N LYS A 72 -24.74 17.54 -32.87
CA LYS A 72 -24.41 18.78 -33.61
C LYS A 72 -24.87 20.06 -32.89
N SER A 73 -23.89 20.80 -32.37
CA SER A 73 -23.75 22.28 -32.36
C SER A 73 -22.59 22.62 -31.39
N GLU A 74 -21.42 23.04 -31.85
CA GLU A 74 -21.05 24.39 -32.30
C GLU A 74 -21.04 25.46 -31.19
N ASP A 75 -19.82 25.96 -30.96
CA ASP A 75 -19.39 27.33 -30.63
C ASP A 75 -20.30 28.26 -29.81
N VAL A 76 -19.77 28.70 -28.66
CA VAL A 76 -19.92 30.09 -28.19
C VAL A 76 -18.60 30.59 -27.60
N LEU A 77 -18.02 31.58 -28.27
CA LEU A 77 -17.02 32.53 -27.80
C LEU A 77 -17.68 33.62 -26.93
N ALA A 78 -17.04 34.00 -25.82
CA ALA A 78 -16.98 35.33 -25.18
C ALA A 78 -16.48 35.09 -23.73
N ASP A 79 -15.27 35.53 -23.35
CA ASP A 79 -14.90 36.92 -23.08
C ASP A 79 -15.86 37.57 -22.06
N ASP A 80 -15.51 37.49 -20.77
CA ASP A 80 -15.42 38.70 -19.97
C ASP A 80 -14.75 38.44 -18.61
N SER A 81 -13.67 39.19 -18.41
CA SER A 81 -12.93 39.32 -17.18
C SER A 81 -13.60 40.39 -16.30
N PRO A 82 -13.83 40.13 -15.02
CA PRO A 82 -13.80 41.24 -14.07
C PRO A 82 -12.76 41.04 -12.98
N GLU A 83 -11.84 42.00 -12.95
CA GLU A 83 -11.00 42.37 -11.81
C GLU A 83 -11.81 42.38 -10.51
N VAL A 84 -11.35 41.60 -9.51
CA VAL A 84 -11.80 41.76 -8.13
C VAL A 84 -10.61 42.11 -7.24
N GLN A 85 -10.44 43.43 -7.10
CA GLN A 85 -10.14 44.15 -5.87
C GLN A 85 -9.25 43.44 -4.84
N THR A 86 -7.96 43.78 -4.88
CA THR A 86 -7.01 43.54 -3.80
C THR A 86 -7.44 44.30 -2.54
N SER A 87 -8.09 43.61 -1.59
CA SER A 87 -8.35 44.17 -0.27
C SER A 87 -7.04 44.30 0.50
N LYS A 88 -6.69 45.54 0.80
CA LYS A 88 -5.52 45.99 1.53
C LYS A 88 -5.72 45.70 3.02
N PHE A 89 -5.33 44.50 3.48
CA PHE A 89 -5.36 44.15 4.90
C PHE A 89 -4.06 44.62 5.56
N MET A 90 -4.12 45.77 6.23
CA MET A 90 -3.08 46.21 7.16
C MET A 90 -3.25 45.50 8.51
N GLY A 91 -2.16 44.99 9.05
CA GLY A 91 -1.98 44.83 10.50
C GLY A 91 -2.13 43.41 11.03
N LYS A 92 -1.01 42.69 11.05
CA LYS A 92 -0.35 42.23 12.28
C LYS A 92 0.78 41.29 11.89
N THR A 93 2.00 41.65 12.29
CA THR A 93 3.18 40.78 12.25
C THR A 93 2.94 39.62 13.22
N ILE A 94 2.26 38.57 12.75
CA ILE A 94 2.21 37.29 13.43
C ILE A 94 3.59 36.69 13.23
N LYS A 95 4.42 36.77 14.27
CA LYS A 95 5.66 36.00 14.37
C LYS A 95 5.27 34.53 14.11
N PRO A 96 5.90 33.81 13.17
CA PRO A 96 5.67 32.38 13.04
C PRO A 96 6.10 31.75 14.36
N SER A 97 5.11 31.36 15.15
CA SER A 97 5.32 30.69 16.41
C SER A 97 5.88 29.32 16.09
N THR A 98 7.18 29.16 16.29
CA THR A 98 7.90 27.89 16.28
C THR A 98 7.50 27.06 17.49
N HIS A 99 6.21 26.77 17.64
CA HIS A 99 5.79 25.58 18.35
C HIS A 99 5.67 24.49 17.30
N ARG A 100 6.80 23.82 17.04
CA ARG A 100 6.81 22.45 16.53
C ARG A 100 5.91 21.68 17.48
N SER A 101 4.65 21.52 17.08
CA SER A 101 3.79 20.48 17.61
C SER A 101 4.58 19.21 17.41
N ILE A 102 4.98 18.62 18.53
CA ILE A 102 5.44 17.24 18.57
C ILE A 102 4.18 16.47 18.16
N HIS A 103 3.98 16.35 16.86
CA HIS A 103 2.97 15.48 16.30
C HIS A 103 3.32 14.12 16.85
N SER A 104 2.53 13.66 17.81
CA SER A 104 2.53 12.28 18.27
C SER A 104 2.53 11.44 17.00
N ARG A 105 3.69 10.85 16.68
CA ARG A 105 3.85 9.95 15.55
C ARG A 105 2.68 8.98 15.65
N PRO A 106 1.80 8.87 14.63
CA PRO A 106 0.81 7.82 14.62
C PRO A 106 1.61 6.53 14.78
N SER A 107 1.45 5.88 15.94
CA SER A 107 2.18 4.66 16.23
C SER A 107 1.85 3.71 15.09
N HIS A 108 2.88 3.32 14.32
CA HIS A 108 2.74 2.29 13.30
C HIS A 108 2.21 1.06 14.03
N ASN A 109 0.89 0.89 13.96
CA ASN A 109 0.20 -0.22 14.58
C ASN A 109 0.86 -1.47 14.00
N LEU A 110 1.58 -2.21 14.85
CA LEU A 110 2.34 -3.41 14.49
C LEU A 110 1.49 -4.45 13.74
N ARG A 111 0.15 -4.31 13.82
CA ARG A 111 -0.86 -5.09 13.08
C ARG A 111 -0.87 -4.90 11.56
N ASN A 112 -0.26 -3.84 11.00
CA ASN A 112 -0.32 -3.56 9.56
C ASN A 112 0.94 -3.93 8.77
N ARG A 113 1.88 -4.68 9.37
CA ARG A 113 3.16 -5.06 8.73
C ARG A 113 3.03 -5.94 7.49
N THR A 114 1.84 -6.47 7.20
CA THR A 114 1.54 -7.31 6.03
C THR A 114 0.54 -6.66 5.07
N SER A 115 0.14 -5.41 5.32
CA SER A 115 -0.72 -4.68 4.38
C SER A 115 0.02 -4.45 3.06
N PRO A 116 -0.65 -4.61 1.89
CA PRO A 116 -0.05 -4.30 0.59
C PRO A 116 0.57 -2.90 0.53
N ASP A 117 -0.08 -1.92 1.14
CA ASP A 117 0.41 -0.53 1.18
C ASP A 117 1.72 -0.40 1.98
N TYR A 118 1.86 -1.17 3.07
CA TYR A 118 3.08 -1.16 3.87
C TYR A 118 4.23 -1.88 3.14
N ILE A 119 3.95 -2.95 2.40
CA ILE A 119 4.95 -3.62 1.57
C ILE A 119 5.44 -2.67 0.47
N ILE A 120 4.54 -1.94 -0.19
CA ILE A 120 4.92 -0.94 -1.20
C ILE A 120 5.74 0.18 -0.55
N GLN A 121 5.34 0.67 0.64
CA GLN A 121 6.11 1.67 1.39
C GLN A 121 7.53 1.19 1.65
N LYS A 122 7.70 -0.05 2.13
CA LYS A 122 9.03 -0.65 2.35
C LYS A 122 9.87 -0.68 1.09
N ILE A 123 9.31 -1.14 -0.03
CA ILE A 123 10.02 -1.19 -1.30
C ILE A 123 10.45 0.22 -1.74
N VAL A 124 9.57 1.21 -1.61
CA VAL A 124 9.90 2.61 -1.92
C VAL A 124 11.04 3.12 -1.03
N MET A 125 10.98 2.86 0.29
CA MET A 125 12.05 3.24 1.22
C MET A 125 13.38 2.59 0.86
N LEU A 126 13.38 1.28 0.52
CA LEU A 126 14.58 0.56 0.08
C LEU A 126 15.18 1.18 -1.19
N VAL A 127 14.36 1.44 -2.21
CA VAL A 127 14.81 2.10 -3.45
C VAL A 127 15.45 3.45 -3.16
N LEU A 128 14.89 4.21 -2.21
CA LEU A 128 15.44 5.51 -1.82
C LEU A 128 16.72 5.40 -0.98
N GLY A 129 16.89 4.32 -0.21
CA GLY A 129 18.07 4.09 0.63
C GLY A 129 19.24 3.43 -0.08
N GLU A 130 19.01 2.74 -1.21
CA GLU A 130 20.08 2.15 -2.03
C GLU A 130 20.89 3.19 -2.81
N GLU A 131 20.30 4.34 -3.11
CA GLU A 131 20.99 5.41 -3.83
C GLU A 131 21.76 6.28 -2.81
N GLU A 132 22.97 5.84 -2.44
CA GLU A 132 23.82 6.26 -1.29
C GLU A 132 23.89 7.75 -0.93
N ALA A 133 23.50 8.69 -1.79
CA ALA A 133 23.36 10.11 -1.43
C ALA A 133 22.50 10.92 -2.42
N GLY A 134 21.75 10.26 -3.30
CA GLY A 134 21.18 10.88 -4.50
C GLY A 134 19.74 11.32 -4.35
N ASP A 135 19.47 12.53 -4.82
CA ASP A 135 18.14 12.99 -5.19
C ASP A 135 17.57 12.06 -6.29
N ILE A 136 16.50 11.29 -6.00
CA ILE A 136 15.95 10.30 -6.93
C ILE A 136 14.73 10.87 -7.66
N SER A 137 14.68 10.70 -8.98
CA SER A 137 13.51 11.16 -9.75
C SER A 137 12.28 10.28 -9.45
N PRO A 138 11.07 10.85 -9.42
CA PRO A 138 9.84 10.09 -9.16
C PRO A 138 9.64 8.94 -10.15
N GLU A 139 10.02 9.15 -11.42
CA GLU A 139 9.95 8.14 -12.48
C GLU A 139 10.87 6.95 -12.18
N LYS A 140 12.09 7.22 -11.71
CA LYS A 140 13.04 6.18 -11.31
C LYS A 140 12.49 5.39 -10.12
N VAL A 141 11.97 6.06 -9.09
CA VAL A 141 11.35 5.39 -7.92
C VAL A 141 10.22 4.45 -8.36
N VAL A 142 9.32 4.90 -9.23
CA VAL A 142 8.23 4.07 -9.77
C VAL A 142 8.78 2.88 -10.54
N SER A 143 9.77 3.11 -11.42
CA SER A 143 10.34 2.06 -12.27
C SER A 143 11.05 0.96 -11.46
N GLU A 144 11.85 1.34 -10.45
CA GLU A 144 12.55 0.39 -9.58
C GLU A 144 11.60 -0.33 -8.64
N THR A 145 10.63 0.39 -8.06
CA THR A 145 9.56 -0.22 -7.26
C THR A 145 8.82 -1.29 -8.06
N LYS A 146 8.47 -0.99 -9.32
CA LYS A 146 7.81 -1.94 -10.23
C LYS A 146 8.69 -3.16 -10.52
N LYS A 147 10.01 -2.97 -10.72
CA LYS A 147 10.96 -4.08 -10.91
C LYS A 147 11.03 -4.99 -9.69
N ILE A 148 11.18 -4.43 -8.49
CA ILE A 148 11.25 -5.19 -7.24
C ILE A 148 9.93 -5.92 -6.98
N MET A 149 8.78 -5.26 -7.17
CA MET A 149 7.47 -5.90 -7.02
C MET A 149 7.27 -7.05 -8.01
N LYS A 150 7.66 -6.87 -9.27
CA LYS A 150 7.58 -7.92 -10.30
C LYS A 150 8.48 -9.09 -9.94
N PHE A 151 9.72 -8.82 -9.52
CA PHE A 151 10.69 -9.85 -9.13
C PHE A 151 10.18 -10.71 -7.96
N ASN A 152 9.49 -10.08 -7.01
CA ASN A 152 8.94 -10.73 -5.82
C ASN A 152 7.53 -11.30 -6.01
N ASN A 153 6.98 -11.30 -7.24
CA ASN A 153 5.59 -11.71 -7.53
C ASN A 153 4.53 -10.95 -6.71
N LEU A 154 4.82 -9.70 -6.35
CA LEU A 154 3.92 -8.81 -5.59
C LEU A 154 3.11 -7.89 -6.51
N LEU A 155 3.49 -7.80 -7.79
CA LEU A 155 2.83 -6.95 -8.77
C LEU A 155 1.59 -7.65 -9.33
N THR A 156 0.41 -7.10 -9.07
CA THR A 156 -0.85 -7.61 -9.62
C THR A 156 -1.21 -6.92 -10.95
N PRO A 157 -2.04 -7.54 -11.81
CA PRO A 157 -2.53 -6.87 -13.02
C PRO A 157 -3.27 -5.56 -12.70
N GLU A 158 -4.03 -5.54 -11.61
CA GLU A 158 -4.74 -4.36 -11.15
C GLU A 158 -3.81 -3.16 -10.89
N ASP A 159 -2.59 -3.40 -10.40
CA ASP A 159 -1.64 -2.33 -10.13
C ASP A 159 -1.17 -1.62 -11.42
N LEU A 160 -1.33 -2.27 -12.57
CA LEU A 160 -0.99 -1.76 -13.90
C LEU A 160 -2.15 -1.06 -14.59
N ASP A 161 -3.37 -1.16 -14.06
CA ASP A 161 -4.53 -0.50 -14.62
C ASP A 161 -4.34 1.02 -14.60
N THR A 162 -4.67 1.64 -15.73
CA THR A 162 -4.64 3.09 -15.88
C THR A 162 -5.89 3.69 -15.26
N VAL A 163 -5.71 4.68 -14.38
CA VAL A 163 -6.81 5.48 -13.82
C VAL A 163 -7.09 6.70 -14.72
N PRO A 164 -8.24 7.40 -14.58
CA PRO A 164 -8.59 8.55 -15.43
C PRO A 164 -7.55 9.68 -15.50
N SER A 165 -6.61 9.74 -14.55
CA SER A 165 -5.49 10.69 -14.57
C SER A 165 -4.36 10.32 -15.56
N GLY A 166 -4.48 9.20 -16.27
CA GLY A 166 -3.45 8.67 -17.19
C GLY A 166 -2.30 7.93 -16.50
N LYS A 167 -2.30 7.88 -15.16
CA LYS A 167 -1.31 7.16 -14.35
C LYS A 167 -1.76 5.74 -14.07
N THR A 168 -0.82 4.85 -13.75
CA THR A 168 -1.18 3.52 -13.24
C THR A 168 -1.70 3.59 -11.79
N ARG A 169 -2.44 2.57 -11.33
CA ARG A 169 -2.84 2.47 -9.92
C ARG A 169 -1.62 2.42 -8.99
N LEU A 170 -0.54 1.74 -9.39
CA LEU A 170 0.72 1.71 -8.65
C LEU A 170 1.34 3.11 -8.52
N GLU A 171 1.47 3.85 -9.62
CA GLU A 171 1.98 5.23 -9.59
C GLU A 171 1.16 6.12 -8.66
N SER A 172 -0.17 5.98 -8.71
CA SER A 172 -1.09 6.73 -7.86
C SER A 172 -0.98 6.33 -6.38
N LYS A 173 -0.63 5.07 -6.07
CA LYS A 173 -0.31 4.62 -4.70
C LYS A 173 1.03 5.21 -4.24
N ILE A 174 2.07 5.14 -5.07
CA ILE A 174 3.40 5.67 -4.79
C ILE A 174 3.35 7.18 -4.52
N GLN A 175 2.59 7.95 -5.31
CA GLN A 175 2.38 9.39 -5.06
C GLN A 175 1.63 9.69 -3.75
N ARG A 176 0.68 8.84 -3.34
CA ARG A 176 0.02 8.97 -2.04
C ARG A 176 0.98 8.65 -0.89
N LEU A 177 1.85 7.66 -1.07
CA LEU A 177 2.89 7.31 -0.10
C LEU A 177 3.91 8.44 0.05
N GLN A 178 4.39 9.01 -1.05
CA GLN A 178 5.26 10.19 -1.06
C GLN A 178 4.68 11.30 -0.18
N LYS A 179 3.43 11.73 -0.42
CA LYS A 179 2.78 12.78 0.38
C LYS A 179 2.74 12.43 1.87
N ARG A 180 2.46 11.17 2.19
CA ARG A 180 2.41 10.68 3.57
C ARG A 180 3.79 10.72 4.24
N LEU A 181 4.80 10.17 3.58
CA LEU A 181 6.18 10.13 4.07
C LEU A 181 6.77 11.55 4.23
N THR A 182 6.39 12.49 3.36
CA THR A 182 6.75 13.92 3.53
C THR A 182 6.10 14.53 4.77
N VAL A 183 4.81 14.25 5.02
CA VAL A 183 4.12 14.71 6.24
C VAL A 183 4.72 14.08 7.50
N GLU A 184 5.15 12.83 7.42
CA GLU A 184 5.82 12.10 8.51
C GLU A 184 7.27 12.56 8.74
N GLY A 185 7.81 13.42 7.86
CA GLY A 185 9.19 13.93 7.97
C GLY A 185 10.26 12.93 7.54
N LEU A 186 9.88 11.87 6.82
CA LEU A 186 10.78 10.83 6.31
C LEU A 186 11.34 11.17 4.92
N LEU A 187 10.60 11.97 4.14
CA LEU A 187 11.02 12.47 2.83
C LEU A 187 11.04 13.99 2.76
N GLU A 188 12.04 14.50 2.06
CA GLU A 188 12.11 15.89 1.60
C GLU A 188 11.99 15.97 0.07
N HIS A 189 11.59 17.14 -0.42
CA HIS A 189 11.60 17.46 -1.85
C HIS A 189 12.70 18.45 -2.14
N ALA A 190 13.64 18.04 -2.96
CA ALA A 190 14.67 18.88 -3.53
C ALA A 190 14.42 18.95 -5.04
N GLU A 191 13.94 20.10 -5.54
CA GLU A 191 13.92 20.41 -6.98
C GLU A 191 13.23 19.36 -7.89
N GLY A 192 12.17 18.70 -7.40
CA GLY A 192 11.44 17.67 -8.16
C GLY A 192 11.95 16.25 -7.95
N TYR A 193 12.97 16.08 -7.10
CA TYR A 193 13.52 14.81 -6.68
C TYR A 193 13.10 14.47 -5.25
N TRP A 194 13.19 13.18 -4.94
CA TRP A 194 12.87 12.62 -3.62
C TRP A 194 14.16 12.27 -2.90
N LYS A 195 14.23 12.70 -1.65
CA LYS A 195 15.38 12.44 -0.79
C LYS A 195 14.93 12.06 0.61
N LEU A 196 15.60 11.07 1.18
CA LEU A 196 15.38 10.66 2.56
C LEU A 196 15.97 11.71 3.50
N THR A 197 15.18 12.09 4.50
CA THR A 197 15.68 12.84 5.65
C THR A 197 16.55 11.95 6.53
N GLU A 198 17.24 12.52 7.52
CA GLU A 198 17.99 11.72 8.51
C GLU A 198 17.08 10.74 9.26
N GLU A 199 15.82 11.11 9.52
CA GLU A 199 14.83 10.20 10.11
C GLU A 199 14.43 9.09 9.12
N GLY A 200 14.22 9.44 7.84
CA GLY A 200 13.91 8.48 6.79
C GLY A 200 15.04 7.48 6.54
N LYS A 201 16.30 7.91 6.59
CA LYS A 201 17.47 7.03 6.49
C LYS A 201 17.51 6.03 7.63
N LYS A 202 17.30 6.48 8.87
CA LYS A 202 17.27 5.60 10.03
C LYS A 202 16.16 4.55 9.93
N GLU A 203 14.97 4.96 9.50
CA GLU A 203 13.87 4.03 9.26
C GLU A 203 14.17 3.04 8.12
N CYS A 204 14.79 3.52 7.04
CA CYS A 204 15.23 2.67 5.94
C CYS A 204 16.26 1.62 6.40
N GLU A 205 17.24 1.97 7.23
CA GLU A 205 18.20 1.03 7.79
C GLU A 205 17.53 -0.03 8.68
N GLU A 206 16.55 0.37 9.49
CA GLU A 206 15.75 -0.56 10.29
C GLU A 206 14.97 -1.51 9.38
N ASP A 207 14.41 -1.01 8.29
CA ASP A 207 13.71 -1.84 7.31
C ASP A 207 14.64 -2.77 6.55
N GLN A 208 15.84 -2.34 6.16
CA GLN A 208 16.85 -3.21 5.54
C GLN A 208 17.23 -4.37 6.45
N LYS A 209 17.48 -4.11 7.74
CA LYS A 209 17.83 -5.16 8.73
C LYS A 209 16.71 -6.18 8.95
N ASN A 210 15.46 -5.74 8.82
CA ASN A 210 14.29 -6.57 9.12
C ASN A 210 13.64 -7.21 7.88
N THR A 211 14.06 -6.81 6.68
CA THR A 211 13.39 -7.19 5.44
C THR A 211 14.13 -8.32 4.75
N ARG A 212 13.37 -9.33 4.31
CA ARG A 212 13.87 -10.43 3.45
C ARG A 212 13.52 -10.22 1.98
N LEU A 213 13.11 -9.01 1.59
CA LEU A 213 12.80 -8.71 0.19
C LEU A 213 14.14 -8.59 -0.54
N PRO A 214 14.48 -9.54 -1.43
CA PRO A 214 15.66 -9.40 -2.26
C PRO A 214 15.48 -8.17 -3.14
N THR A 215 16.50 -7.32 -3.16
CA THR A 215 16.55 -6.19 -4.08
C THR A 215 17.29 -6.60 -5.34
N THR A 216 17.16 -5.82 -6.41
CA THR A 216 17.78 -6.16 -7.70
C THR A 216 19.30 -6.12 -7.67
N GLN A 217 19.93 -5.53 -6.64
CA GLN A 217 21.38 -5.48 -6.48
C GLN A 217 22.00 -6.69 -5.78
N ASP A 218 21.25 -7.48 -5.01
CA ASP A 218 21.76 -8.69 -4.33
C ASP A 218 22.33 -9.74 -5.30
N LYS A 219 21.98 -9.63 -6.59
CA LYS A 219 22.52 -10.48 -7.67
C LYS A 219 23.91 -10.07 -8.15
N ASN A 220 24.34 -8.82 -7.92
CA ASN A 220 25.62 -8.33 -8.42
C ASN A 220 26.78 -8.57 -7.43
N THR A 221 26.48 -8.89 -6.17
CA THR A 221 27.48 -9.18 -5.13
C THR A 221 27.65 -10.68 -4.86
N SER A 222 26.79 -11.54 -5.40
CA SER A 222 26.99 -13.00 -5.39
C SER A 222 27.91 -13.44 -6.53
N GLY A 223 29.15 -12.95 -6.47
CA GLY A 223 30.25 -13.44 -7.27
C GLY A 223 30.61 -14.88 -6.91
N LEU A 224 30.25 -15.81 -7.78
CA LEU A 224 31.17 -16.78 -8.40
C LEU A 224 32.25 -17.43 -7.51
N ASP A 225 31.86 -18.21 -6.50
CA ASP A 225 32.71 -19.30 -6.01
C ASP A 225 32.41 -20.57 -6.82
N THR A 226 33.00 -20.69 -8.01
CA THR A 226 33.12 -21.98 -8.69
C THR A 226 34.15 -22.84 -7.97
N PRO A 227 33.83 -24.09 -7.59
CA PRO A 227 34.82 -24.98 -7.00
C PRO A 227 35.88 -25.32 -8.06
N LYS A 228 37.15 -25.11 -7.73
CA LYS A 228 38.27 -25.63 -8.51
C LYS A 228 38.24 -27.16 -8.44
N GLU A 229 38.36 -27.78 -9.62
CA GLU A 229 38.63 -29.21 -9.82
C GLU A 229 39.89 -29.69 -9.08
#